data_AF-A0A6L9G595-F1
#
_entry.id   AF-A0A6L9G595-F1
#
_cell.length_a   1.000
_cell.length_b   1.000
_cell.length_c   1.000
_cell.angle_alpha   90.00
_cell.angle_beta   90.00
_cell.angle_gamma   90.00
#
_symmetry.space_group_name_H-M   'P 1'
#
loop_
_entity.id
_entity.type
_entity.pdbx_description
1 polymer ?
#
loop_
_entity_poly.entity_id
_entity_poly.type
_entity_poly.pdbx_seq_one_letter_code
_entity_poly.pdbx_strand_id
1 'polypeptide(L)'
;MTEMNEAVNLPDASVKKFLHPLDVAEARGLYLRGWWFARLHSVPVVVAIGAVVWVATSNLFATLAASVGSLAIGWLSSRWLTARAWDYIPRKRQLNGGAGRWKVIAAAIDAAAIVVIAAVVIVSIQSAAPNPGVVAFVTGSGIGVVLVQAQELFTGWKHGAEYFETAKRLILFAAVVVATAAVALVGVGTVWGVWTIGTVAMGAATVIAAQIIFWLASTTLHRGKLA
;
A
#
# COMPACT_ATOMS: atom_id res chain seq x y z
N MET A 1 33.87 36.61 5.37
CA MET A 1 33.24 35.34 4.94
C MET A 1 32.47 34.83 6.13
N THR A 2 31.14 34.86 6.10
CA THR A 2 30.31 34.41 7.22
C THR A 2 30.48 32.90 7.33
N GLU A 3 31.09 32.43 8.41
CA GLU A 3 31.14 31.01 8.72
C GLU A 3 29.70 30.49 8.78
N MET A 4 29.32 29.73 7.77
CA MET A 4 28.06 29.02 7.75
C MET A 4 28.22 27.84 8.69
N ASN A 5 27.95 28.07 9.98
CA ASN A 5 27.94 27.02 10.99
C ASN A 5 26.92 25.96 10.56
N GLU A 6 27.39 24.79 10.16
CA GLU A 6 26.54 23.63 9.95
C GLU A 6 25.81 23.35 11.28
N ALA A 7 24.50 23.53 11.29
CA ALA A 7 23.67 23.32 12.48
C ALA A 7 23.69 21.86 12.98
N VAL A 8 24.21 20.94 12.16
CA VAL A 8 24.30 19.51 12.42
C VAL A 8 25.58 18.96 11.79
N ASN A 9 26.23 18.03 12.49
CA ASN A 9 27.47 17.40 12.06
C ASN A 9 27.15 16.38 10.95
N LEU A 10 27.28 16.79 9.69
CA LEU A 10 26.98 15.92 8.55
C LEU A 10 28.17 15.00 8.25
N PRO A 11 27.94 13.76 7.76
CA PRO A 11 29.02 12.92 7.26
C PRO A 11 29.83 13.65 6.19
N ASP A 12 31.16 13.46 6.20
CA ASP A 12 32.04 14.12 5.24
C ASP A 12 31.60 13.83 3.80
N ALA A 13 31.55 14.89 2.99
CA ALA A 13 31.16 14.83 1.59
C ALA A 13 32.15 14.00 0.74
N SER A 14 33.41 13.89 1.18
CA SER A 14 34.42 13.03 0.54
C SER A 14 34.09 11.54 0.66
N VAL A 15 33.47 11.14 1.78
CA VAL A 15 33.08 9.76 2.08
C VAL A 15 31.69 9.43 1.54
N LYS A 16 30.73 10.36 1.70
CA LYS A 16 29.35 10.15 1.23
C LYS A 16 28.74 11.45 0.71
N LYS A 17 28.75 11.60 -0.62
CA LYS A 17 28.26 12.78 -1.32
C LYS A 17 26.75 13.03 -1.11
N PHE A 18 25.93 11.98 -1.23
CA PHE A 18 24.48 12.07 -1.08
C PHE A 18 23.99 11.35 0.17
N LEU A 19 23.07 11.99 0.90
CA LEU A 19 22.59 11.59 2.21
C LEU A 19 21.07 11.38 2.18
N HIS A 20 20.63 10.32 2.85
CA HIS A 20 19.24 10.09 3.20
C HIS A 20 19.03 10.46 4.69
N PRO A 21 17.82 10.87 5.13
CA PRO A 21 17.56 11.18 6.54
C PRO A 21 17.84 10.04 7.52
N LEU A 22 17.95 8.81 7.03
CA LEU A 22 18.34 7.64 7.83
C LEU A 22 19.85 7.62 8.16
N ASP A 23 20.66 8.31 7.36
CA ASP A 23 22.12 8.37 7.51
C ASP A 23 22.57 9.44 8.52
N VAL A 24 21.70 10.40 8.84
CA VAL A 24 21.97 11.51 9.76
C VAL A 24 21.27 11.23 11.09
N ALA A 25 22.00 11.22 12.20
CA ALA A 25 21.48 10.78 13.50
C ALA A 25 20.30 11.66 13.97
N GLU A 26 20.42 12.97 13.78
CA GLU A 26 19.47 14.01 14.16
C GLU A 26 18.19 13.94 13.32
N ALA A 27 18.31 13.62 12.02
CA ALA A 27 17.16 13.50 11.11
C ALA A 27 16.45 12.15 11.21
N ARG A 28 17.17 11.09 11.61
CA ARG A 28 16.69 9.70 11.60
C ARG A 28 15.42 9.53 12.42
N GLY A 29 15.39 10.06 13.64
CA GLY A 29 14.25 9.91 14.55
C GLY A 29 12.97 10.53 13.98
N LEU A 30 13.08 11.74 13.40
CA LEU A 30 11.95 12.43 12.76
C LEU A 30 11.48 11.68 11.52
N TYR A 31 12.42 11.24 10.68
CA TYR A 31 12.09 10.49 9.48
C TYR A 31 11.37 9.18 9.80
N LEU A 32 11.85 8.42 10.79
CA LEU A 32 11.24 7.15 11.17
C LEU A 32 9.83 7.34 11.74
N ARG A 33 9.60 8.38 12.53
CA ARG A 33 8.24 8.71 12.99
C ARG A 33 7.34 9.06 11.80
N GLY A 34 7.81 9.90 10.89
CA GLY A 34 7.09 10.24 9.66
C GLY A 34 6.76 9.00 8.83
N TRP A 35 7.73 8.09 8.69
CA TRP A 35 7.56 6.82 7.99
C TRP A 35 6.51 5.91 8.64
N TRP A 36 6.44 5.85 9.98
CA TRP A 36 5.40 5.11 10.69
C TRP A 36 4.01 5.72 10.47
N PHE A 37 3.87 7.04 10.58
CA PHE A 37 2.62 7.72 10.22
C PHE A 37 2.25 7.51 8.75
N ALA A 38 3.25 7.33 7.88
CA ALA A 38 3.01 7.01 6.48
C ALA A 38 2.31 5.65 6.28
N ARG A 39 2.48 4.72 7.22
CA ARG A 39 1.77 3.42 7.18
C ARG A 39 0.29 3.57 7.50
N LEU A 40 -0.08 4.50 8.39
CA LEU A 40 -1.49 4.73 8.78
C LEU A 40 -2.36 5.27 7.64
N HIS A 41 -1.73 5.86 6.61
CA HIS A 41 -2.43 6.34 5.41
C HIS A 41 -2.18 5.45 4.19
N SER A 42 -1.62 4.24 4.34
CA SER A 42 -1.58 3.29 3.23
C SER A 42 -2.98 2.69 3.02
N VAL A 43 -3.35 2.47 1.76
CA VAL A 43 -4.70 2.00 1.43
C VAL A 43 -5.05 0.69 2.15
N PRO A 44 -4.20 -0.35 2.17
CA PRO A 44 -4.52 -1.59 2.87
C PRO A 44 -4.71 -1.39 4.38
N VAL A 45 -3.88 -0.57 5.02
CA VAL A 45 -3.99 -0.32 6.47
C VAL A 45 -5.25 0.45 6.81
N VAL A 46 -5.59 1.49 6.03
CA VAL A 46 -6.82 2.29 6.23
C VAL A 46 -8.07 1.42 6.09
N VAL A 47 -8.09 0.53 5.09
CA VAL A 47 -9.21 -0.40 4.87
C VAL A 47 -9.26 -1.44 6.00
N ALA A 48 -8.12 -1.97 6.45
CA ALA A 48 -8.06 -2.91 7.56
C ALA A 48 -8.59 -2.30 8.88
N ILE A 49 -8.22 -1.05 9.18
CA ILE A 49 -8.74 -0.32 10.35
C ILE A 49 -10.27 -0.23 10.27
N GLY A 50 -10.81 0.18 9.13
CA GLY A 50 -12.26 0.28 8.92
C GLY A 50 -12.96 -1.07 9.06
N ALA A 51 -12.39 -2.11 8.46
CA ALA A 51 -12.92 -3.47 8.51
C ALA A 51 -12.98 -3.99 9.97
N VAL A 52 -11.92 -3.79 10.75
CA VAL A 52 -11.87 -4.20 12.17
C VAL A 52 -12.90 -3.43 12.99
N VAL A 53 -13.00 -2.11 12.81
CA VAL A 53 -13.99 -1.29 13.53
C VAL A 53 -15.41 -1.70 13.15
N TRP A 54 -15.68 -2.00 11.88
CA TRP A 54 -16.97 -2.50 11.44
C TRP A 54 -17.37 -3.78 12.18
N VAL A 55 -16.47 -4.78 12.23
CA VAL A 55 -16.76 -6.03 12.95
C VAL A 55 -16.96 -5.80 14.44
N ALA A 56 -16.19 -4.89 15.04
CA ALA A 56 -16.27 -4.62 16.47
C ALA A 56 -17.54 -3.86 16.87
N THR A 57 -18.03 -2.95 16.04
CA THR A 57 -19.10 -2.00 16.43
C THR A 57 -20.37 -2.11 15.61
N SER A 58 -20.34 -2.75 14.44
CA SER A 58 -21.44 -2.77 13.45
C SER A 58 -22.00 -1.37 13.14
N ASN A 59 -21.15 -0.34 13.21
CA ASN A 59 -21.54 1.07 13.09
C ASN A 59 -20.77 1.72 11.96
N LEU A 60 -21.50 2.11 10.91
CA LEU A 60 -20.93 2.71 9.71
C LEU A 60 -20.18 4.02 10.00
N PHE A 61 -20.71 4.86 10.90
CA PHE A 61 -20.07 6.11 11.25
C PHE A 61 -18.73 5.87 11.95
N ALA A 62 -18.69 4.93 12.91
CA ALA A 62 -17.44 4.57 13.59
C ALA A 62 -16.39 4.04 12.60
N THR A 63 -16.80 3.17 11.68
CA THR A 63 -15.95 2.62 10.61
C THR A 63 -15.35 3.72 9.74
N LEU A 64 -16.19 4.64 9.24
CA LEU A 64 -15.74 5.73 8.39
C LEU A 64 -14.87 6.73 9.15
N ALA A 65 -15.25 7.09 10.37
CA ALA A 65 -14.48 8.00 11.22
C ALA A 65 -13.09 7.44 11.53
N ALA A 66 -12.98 6.14 11.80
CA ALA A 66 -11.69 5.48 12.06
C ALA A 66 -10.78 5.48 10.82
N SER A 67 -11.30 5.08 9.65
CA SER A 67 -10.52 5.06 8.41
C SER A 67 -10.13 6.46 7.92
N VAL A 68 -11.07 7.41 7.92
CA VAL A 68 -10.81 8.79 7.48
C VAL A 68 -9.88 9.50 8.48
N GLY A 69 -10.10 9.29 9.78
CA GLY A 69 -9.26 9.83 10.84
C GLY A 69 -7.83 9.32 10.74
N SER A 70 -7.63 8.00 10.57
CA SER A 70 -6.29 7.42 10.41
C SER A 70 -5.59 7.92 9.16
N LEU A 71 -6.32 8.04 8.04
CA LEU A 71 -5.79 8.58 6.79
C LEU A 71 -5.34 10.04 6.97
N ALA A 72 -6.19 10.89 7.55
CA ALA A 72 -5.90 12.32 7.72
C ALA A 72 -4.71 12.54 8.67
N ILE A 73 -4.72 11.90 9.84
CA ILE A 73 -3.65 11.99 10.83
C ILE A 73 -2.34 11.45 10.24
N GLY A 74 -2.40 10.27 9.60
CA GLY A 74 -1.26 9.64 8.96
C GLY A 74 -0.66 10.55 7.90
N TRP A 75 -1.48 11.06 6.97
CA TRP A 75 -1.02 11.90 5.87
C TRP A 75 -0.39 13.20 6.35
N LEU A 76 -1.05 13.93 7.26
CA LEU A 76 -0.56 15.21 7.75
C LEU A 76 0.74 15.05 8.56
N SER A 77 0.75 14.09 9.49
CA SER A 77 1.90 13.84 10.37
C SER A 77 3.10 13.31 9.58
N SER A 78 2.86 12.39 8.64
CA SER A 78 3.89 11.85 7.75
C SER A 78 4.55 12.96 6.94
N ARG A 79 3.74 13.81 6.30
CA ARG A 79 4.24 14.90 5.46
C ARG A 79 5.04 15.91 6.27
N TRP A 80 4.54 16.30 7.44
CA TRP A 80 5.20 17.29 8.30
C TRP A 80 6.52 16.77 8.88
N LEU A 81 6.52 15.56 9.44
CA LEU A 81 7.73 14.96 10.05
C LEU A 81 8.79 14.66 8.99
N THR A 82 8.39 14.15 7.83
CA THR A 82 9.32 13.85 6.74
C THR A 82 9.92 15.13 6.19
N ALA A 83 9.14 16.20 6.01
CA ALA A 83 9.65 17.50 5.59
C ALA A 83 10.70 18.04 6.57
N ARG A 84 10.40 18.03 7.88
CA ARG A 84 11.35 18.44 8.92
C ARG A 84 12.63 17.60 8.93
N ALA A 85 12.52 16.30 8.68
CA ALA A 85 13.71 15.45 8.61
C ALA A 85 14.63 15.82 7.44
N TRP A 86 14.06 16.28 6.32
CA TRP A 86 14.83 16.73 5.15
C TRP A 86 15.48 18.10 5.34
N ASP A 87 14.95 18.95 6.21
CA ASP A 87 15.54 20.27 6.50
C ASP A 87 16.94 20.18 7.12
N TYR A 88 17.27 19.05 7.73
CA TYR A 88 18.62 18.76 8.26
C TYR A 88 19.66 18.46 7.16
N ILE A 89 19.24 18.21 5.93
CA ILE A 89 20.13 17.84 4.82
C ILE A 89 20.06 18.92 3.74
N PRO A 90 21.18 19.58 3.38
CA PRO A 90 21.21 20.54 2.30
C PRO A 90 20.66 19.95 0.99
N ARG A 91 19.78 20.68 0.29
CA ARG A 91 19.07 20.20 -0.91
C ARG A 91 19.99 19.57 -1.97
N LYS A 92 21.22 20.08 -2.13
CA LYS A 92 22.20 19.56 -3.10
C LYS A 92 22.80 18.19 -2.72
N ARG A 93 22.66 17.77 -1.46
CA ARG A 93 23.14 16.48 -0.93
C ARG A 93 22.00 15.48 -0.71
N GLN A 94 20.75 15.81 -1.00
CA GLN A 94 19.62 14.91 -0.72
C GLN A 94 19.57 13.72 -1.68
N LEU A 95 19.46 12.51 -1.12
CA LEU A 95 19.28 11.27 -1.88
C LEU A 95 17.84 10.76 -1.74
N ASN A 96 17.01 10.95 -2.76
CA ASN A 96 15.62 10.49 -2.72
C ASN A 96 15.47 8.95 -2.74
N GLY A 97 16.48 8.22 -3.21
CA GLY A 97 16.51 6.76 -3.29
C GLY A 97 17.53 6.15 -2.33
N GLY A 98 17.10 5.64 -1.17
CA GLY A 98 18.02 5.01 -0.20
C GLY A 98 17.37 4.08 0.83
N ALA A 99 16.03 4.02 0.88
CA ALA A 99 15.29 3.31 1.92
C ALA A 99 14.78 1.93 1.46
N GLY A 100 15.53 1.19 0.63
CA GLY A 100 15.09 -0.08 0.02
C GLY A 100 14.56 -1.10 1.04
N ARG A 101 15.28 -1.33 2.14
CA ARG A 101 14.83 -2.23 3.23
C ARG A 101 13.51 -1.75 3.88
N TRP A 102 13.35 -0.45 4.05
CA TRP A 102 12.11 0.13 4.60
C TRP A 102 10.93 0.00 3.64
N LYS A 103 11.16 -0.04 2.32
CA LYS A 103 10.11 -0.36 1.34
C LYS A 103 9.61 -1.80 1.51
N VAL A 104 10.50 -2.74 1.81
CA VAL A 104 10.13 -4.15 2.07
C VAL A 104 9.36 -4.29 3.38
N ILE A 105 9.80 -3.62 4.45
CA ILE A 105 9.05 -3.62 5.73
C ILE A 105 7.66 -2.99 5.54
N ALA A 106 7.58 -1.88 4.80
CA ALA A 106 6.32 -1.27 4.43
C ALA A 106 5.39 -2.26 3.69
N ALA A 107 5.93 -3.01 2.73
CA ALA A 107 5.20 -4.04 2.00
C ALA A 107 4.72 -5.17 2.92
N ALA A 108 5.52 -5.58 3.90
CA ALA A 108 5.13 -6.59 4.88
C ALA A 108 3.98 -6.11 5.78
N ILE A 109 3.96 -4.84 6.18
CA ILE A 109 2.85 -4.24 6.93
C ILE A 109 1.58 -4.19 6.08
N ASP A 110 1.71 -3.74 4.82
CA ASP A 110 0.59 -3.68 3.88
C ASP A 110 0.04 -5.09 3.58
N ALA A 111 0.91 -6.09 3.44
CA ALA A 111 0.54 -7.50 3.31
C ALA A 111 -0.20 -8.03 4.54
N ALA A 112 0.29 -7.73 5.75
CA ALA A 112 -0.40 -8.11 6.99
C ALA A 112 -1.80 -7.49 7.05
N ALA A 113 -1.95 -6.22 6.64
CA ALA A 113 -3.25 -5.56 6.57
C ALA A 113 -4.21 -6.25 5.58
N ILE A 114 -3.72 -6.69 4.41
CA ILE A 114 -4.51 -7.47 3.44
C ILE A 114 -5.01 -8.78 4.07
N VAL A 115 -4.16 -9.48 4.81
CA VAL A 115 -4.56 -10.71 5.51
C VAL A 115 -5.60 -10.44 6.60
N VAL A 116 -5.47 -9.33 7.35
CA VAL A 116 -6.48 -8.90 8.34
C VAL A 116 -7.81 -8.61 7.66
N ILE A 117 -7.81 -7.92 6.51
CA ILE A 117 -9.04 -7.67 5.73
C ILE A 117 -9.69 -9.00 5.34
N ALA A 118 -8.92 -9.96 4.82
CA ALA A 118 -9.43 -11.27 4.45
C ALA A 118 -10.04 -12.01 5.65
N ALA A 119 -9.37 -11.99 6.80
CA ALA A 119 -9.88 -12.59 8.03
C ALA A 119 -11.21 -11.94 8.48
N VAL A 120 -11.31 -10.62 8.42
CA VAL A 120 -12.55 -9.89 8.71
C VAL A 120 -13.67 -10.27 7.74
N VAL A 121 -13.37 -10.36 6.45
CA VAL A 121 -14.34 -10.79 5.43
C VAL A 121 -14.82 -12.21 5.72
N ILE A 122 -13.92 -13.13 6.05
CA ILE A 122 -14.25 -14.50 6.43
C ILE A 122 -15.17 -14.55 7.66
N VAL A 123 -14.83 -13.81 8.72
CA VAL A 123 -15.67 -13.70 9.92
C VAL A 123 -17.04 -13.13 9.58
N SER A 124 -17.10 -12.13 8.70
CA SER A 124 -18.36 -11.52 8.25
C SER A 124 -19.21 -12.51 7.45
N ILE A 125 -18.59 -13.33 6.60
CA ILE A 125 -19.28 -14.39 5.85
C ILE A 125 -19.91 -15.40 6.81
N GLN A 126 -19.16 -15.83 7.82
CA GLN A 126 -19.62 -16.85 8.78
C GLN A 126 -20.69 -16.34 9.74
N SER A 127 -20.62 -15.07 10.15
CA SER A 127 -21.53 -14.50 11.14
C SER A 127 -22.82 -13.94 10.54
N ALA A 128 -22.74 -13.31 9.35
CA ALA A 128 -23.87 -12.60 8.76
C ALA A 128 -24.48 -13.30 7.54
N ALA A 129 -23.85 -14.37 7.02
CA ALA A 129 -24.30 -15.13 5.85
C ALA A 129 -24.72 -14.21 4.67
N PRO A 130 -23.80 -13.36 4.15
CA PRO A 130 -24.09 -12.42 3.08
C PRO A 130 -24.55 -13.15 1.80
N ASN A 131 -25.25 -12.42 0.93
CA ASN A 131 -25.72 -12.96 -0.34
C ASN A 131 -24.56 -13.63 -1.12
N PRO A 132 -24.72 -14.89 -1.57
CA PRO A 132 -23.67 -15.61 -2.31
C PRO A 132 -23.11 -14.86 -3.52
N GLY A 133 -23.94 -14.06 -4.20
CA GLY A 133 -23.50 -13.23 -5.31
C GLY A 133 -22.49 -12.15 -4.90
N VAL A 134 -22.62 -11.57 -3.70
CA VAL A 134 -21.66 -10.59 -3.17
C VAL A 134 -20.32 -11.27 -2.90
N VAL A 135 -20.35 -12.46 -2.30
CA VAL A 135 -19.14 -13.24 -1.99
C VAL A 135 -18.42 -13.68 -3.27
N ALA A 136 -19.18 -14.12 -4.28
CA ALA A 136 -18.66 -14.46 -5.60
C ALA A 136 -18.02 -13.23 -6.29
N PHE A 137 -18.68 -12.07 -6.21
CA PHE A 137 -18.16 -10.83 -6.77
C PHE A 137 -16.85 -10.41 -6.10
N VAL A 138 -16.80 -10.40 -4.76
CA VAL A 138 -15.60 -10.06 -3.98
C VAL A 138 -14.45 -11.01 -4.30
N THR A 139 -14.73 -12.32 -4.40
CA THR A 139 -13.75 -13.33 -4.81
C THR A 139 -13.20 -13.02 -6.21
N GLY A 140 -14.10 -12.70 -7.15
CA GLY A 140 -13.74 -12.26 -8.49
C GLY A 140 -12.84 -11.03 -8.49
N SER A 141 -13.19 -10.00 -7.71
CA SER A 141 -12.35 -8.81 -7.57
C SER A 141 -10.96 -9.14 -7.04
N GLY A 142 -10.85 -10.03 -6.04
CA GLY A 142 -9.56 -10.53 -5.57
C GLY A 142 -8.73 -11.19 -6.68
N ILE A 143 -9.34 -12.04 -7.51
CA ILE A 143 -8.70 -12.65 -8.69
C ILE A 143 -8.23 -11.57 -9.67
N GLY A 144 -9.05 -10.55 -9.92
CA GLY A 144 -8.67 -9.40 -10.75
C GLY A 144 -7.41 -8.70 -10.22
N VAL A 145 -7.31 -8.48 -8.90
CA VAL A 145 -6.11 -7.89 -8.28
C VAL A 145 -4.90 -8.81 -8.46
N VAL A 146 -5.05 -10.13 -8.28
CA VAL A 146 -3.97 -11.11 -8.52
C VAL A 146 -3.44 -11.00 -9.95
N LEU A 147 -4.33 -10.94 -10.94
CA LEU A 147 -3.94 -10.82 -12.35
C LEU A 147 -3.19 -9.52 -12.64
N VAL A 148 -3.68 -8.40 -12.11
CA VAL A 148 -3.01 -7.09 -12.24
C VAL A 148 -1.61 -7.14 -11.61
N GLN A 149 -1.48 -7.67 -10.40
CA GLN A 149 -0.18 -7.77 -9.73
C GLN A 149 0.78 -8.75 -10.41
N ALA A 150 0.27 -9.86 -10.97
CA ALA A 150 1.07 -10.78 -11.77
C ALA A 150 1.65 -10.08 -13.01
N GLN A 151 0.85 -9.26 -13.70
CA GLN A 151 1.32 -8.45 -14.82
C GLN A 151 2.39 -7.43 -14.38
N GLU A 152 2.19 -6.74 -13.25
CA GLU A 152 3.18 -5.80 -12.71
C GLU A 152 4.50 -6.48 -12.31
N LEU A 153 4.42 -7.70 -11.76
CA LEU A 153 5.60 -8.49 -11.42
C LEU A 153 6.36 -8.91 -12.68
N PHE A 154 5.65 -9.41 -13.70
CA PHE A 154 6.24 -9.84 -14.96
C PHE A 154 6.87 -8.67 -15.74
N THR A 155 6.20 -7.53 -15.78
CA THR A 155 6.75 -6.31 -16.41
C THR A 155 7.96 -5.80 -15.62
N GLY A 156 7.92 -5.81 -14.29
CA GLY A 156 9.07 -5.45 -13.45
C GLY A 156 10.29 -6.34 -13.68
N TRP A 157 10.08 -7.65 -13.82
CA TRP A 157 11.14 -8.60 -14.11
C TRP A 157 11.79 -8.35 -15.47
N LYS A 158 10.99 -8.11 -16.52
CA LYS A 158 11.52 -7.78 -17.87
C LYS A 158 12.34 -6.51 -17.93
N HIS A 159 12.00 -5.51 -17.12
CA HIS A 159 12.69 -4.20 -17.10
C HIS A 159 13.82 -4.12 -16.06
N GLY A 160 14.22 -5.25 -15.46
CA GLY A 160 15.35 -5.29 -14.52
C GLY A 160 15.10 -4.50 -13.23
N ALA A 161 13.90 -4.63 -12.65
CA ALA A 161 13.55 -3.96 -11.40
C ALA A 161 14.55 -4.26 -10.26
N GLU A 162 14.84 -3.25 -9.44
CA GLU A 162 15.72 -3.38 -8.28
C GLU A 162 15.26 -4.51 -7.34
N TYR A 163 16.22 -5.18 -6.69
CA TYR A 163 15.97 -6.32 -5.79
C TYR A 163 14.89 -6.04 -4.74
N PHE A 164 14.95 -4.89 -4.05
CA PHE A 164 13.97 -4.53 -3.01
C PHE A 164 12.57 -4.22 -3.58
N GLU A 165 12.48 -3.70 -4.80
CA GLU A 165 11.20 -3.45 -5.44
C GLU A 165 10.53 -4.76 -5.86
N THR A 166 11.32 -5.71 -6.40
CA THR A 166 10.85 -7.06 -6.70
C THR A 166 10.39 -7.79 -5.43
N ALA A 167 11.17 -7.72 -4.34
CA ALA A 167 10.79 -8.32 -3.06
C ALA A 167 9.47 -7.75 -2.51
N LYS A 168 9.29 -6.42 -2.54
CA LYS A 168 8.04 -5.77 -2.17
C LYS A 168 6.85 -6.29 -2.99
N ARG A 169 7.00 -6.38 -4.31
CA ARG A 169 5.93 -6.85 -5.21
C ARG A 169 5.57 -8.30 -4.92
N LEU A 170 6.57 -9.16 -4.69
CA LEU A 170 6.35 -10.56 -4.33
C LEU A 170 5.60 -10.72 -3.01
N ILE A 171 5.95 -9.95 -1.97
CA ILE A 171 5.28 -9.99 -0.67
C ILE A 171 3.79 -9.61 -0.80
N LEU A 172 3.50 -8.52 -1.51
CA LEU A 172 2.12 -8.07 -1.74
C LEU A 172 1.34 -9.07 -2.59
N PHE A 173 1.96 -9.60 -3.65
CA PHE A 173 1.35 -10.61 -4.51
C PHE A 173 0.98 -11.86 -3.72
N ALA A 174 1.91 -12.39 -2.93
CA ALA A 174 1.66 -13.56 -2.08
C ALA A 174 0.50 -13.30 -1.10
N ALA A 175 0.47 -12.13 -0.46
CA ALA A 175 -0.60 -11.78 0.47
C ALA A 175 -1.98 -11.73 -0.21
N VAL A 176 -2.08 -11.11 -1.39
CA VAL A 176 -3.35 -11.06 -2.15
C VAL A 176 -3.77 -12.44 -2.63
N VAL A 177 -2.85 -13.28 -3.11
CA VAL A 177 -3.15 -14.65 -3.52
C VAL A 177 -3.71 -15.45 -2.35
N VAL A 178 -3.03 -15.42 -1.20
CA VAL A 178 -3.47 -16.14 0.00
C VAL A 178 -4.81 -15.62 0.50
N ALA A 179 -4.99 -14.29 0.59
CA ALA A 179 -6.23 -13.67 1.00
C ALA A 179 -7.41 -14.04 0.08
N THR A 180 -7.20 -13.93 -1.23
CA THR A 180 -8.23 -14.24 -2.24
C THR A 180 -8.59 -15.72 -2.20
N ALA A 181 -7.60 -16.61 -2.14
CA ALA A 181 -7.83 -18.04 -2.06
C ALA A 181 -8.59 -18.43 -0.78
N ALA A 182 -8.23 -17.84 0.37
CA ALA A 182 -8.91 -18.10 1.63
C ALA A 182 -10.38 -17.64 1.59
N VAL A 183 -10.65 -16.44 1.08
CA VAL A 183 -12.03 -15.93 0.93
C VAL A 183 -12.82 -16.79 -0.06
N ALA A 184 -12.22 -17.21 -1.17
CA ALA A 184 -12.86 -18.08 -2.16
C ALA A 184 -13.26 -19.43 -1.54
N LEU A 185 -12.32 -20.07 -0.83
CA LEU A 185 -12.52 -21.38 -0.21
C LEU A 185 -13.63 -21.35 0.85
N VAL A 186 -13.65 -20.32 1.69
CA VAL A 186 -14.65 -20.22 2.77
C VAL A 186 -15.98 -19.69 2.26
N GLY A 187 -15.96 -18.75 1.32
CA GLY A 187 -17.13 -18.01 0.89
C GLY A 187 -17.89 -18.63 -0.28
N VAL A 188 -17.17 -19.09 -1.31
CA VAL A 188 -17.77 -19.69 -2.52
C VAL A 188 -17.85 -21.21 -2.38
N GLY A 189 -16.94 -21.81 -1.61
CA GLY A 189 -16.87 -23.26 -1.40
C GLY A 189 -16.42 -24.00 -2.65
N THR A 190 -16.82 -25.27 -2.77
CA THR A 190 -16.38 -26.18 -3.83
C THR A 190 -17.35 -26.30 -5.01
N VAL A 191 -18.55 -25.72 -4.91
CA VAL A 191 -19.61 -25.87 -5.93
C VAL A 191 -19.70 -24.62 -6.79
N TRP A 192 -19.31 -24.76 -8.07
CA TRP A 192 -19.28 -23.67 -9.04
C TRP A 192 -20.44 -23.79 -10.03
N GLY A 193 -21.47 -22.99 -9.84
CA GLY A 193 -22.56 -22.83 -10.81
C GLY A 193 -22.23 -21.80 -11.89
N VAL A 194 -22.90 -21.87 -13.04
CA VAL A 194 -22.75 -20.91 -14.16
C VAL A 194 -22.94 -19.46 -13.70
N TRP A 195 -23.95 -19.23 -12.84
CA TRP A 195 -24.20 -17.90 -12.26
C TRP A 195 -23.04 -17.41 -11.38
N THR A 196 -22.49 -18.28 -10.53
CA THR A 196 -21.33 -17.97 -9.67
C THR A 196 -20.11 -17.62 -10.52
N ILE A 197 -19.83 -18.39 -11.57
CA ILE A 197 -18.73 -18.12 -12.51
C ILE A 197 -18.91 -16.74 -13.17
N GLY A 198 -20.13 -16.44 -13.62
CA GLY A 198 -20.45 -15.13 -14.20
C GLY A 198 -20.18 -13.98 -13.23
N THR A 199 -20.59 -14.10 -11.97
CA THR A 199 -20.38 -13.06 -10.95
C THR A 199 -18.91 -12.90 -10.57
N VAL A 200 -18.17 -14.00 -10.47
CA VAL A 200 -16.70 -13.98 -10.27
C VAL A 200 -16.01 -13.28 -11.45
N ALA A 201 -16.39 -13.61 -12.68
CA ALA A 201 -15.84 -12.97 -13.88
C ALA A 201 -16.13 -11.45 -13.91
N MET A 202 -17.35 -11.04 -13.54
CA MET A 202 -17.70 -9.61 -13.43
C MET A 202 -16.86 -8.91 -12.37
N GLY A 203 -16.63 -9.53 -11.21
CA GLY A 203 -15.78 -8.97 -10.16
C GLY A 203 -14.34 -8.75 -10.63
N ALA A 204 -13.78 -9.75 -11.33
CA ALA A 204 -12.43 -9.67 -11.89
C ALA A 204 -12.33 -8.61 -12.99
N ALA A 205 -13.29 -8.61 -13.92
CA ALA A 205 -13.37 -7.64 -15.01
C ALA A 205 -13.48 -6.19 -14.50
N THR A 206 -14.23 -5.97 -13.42
CA THR A 206 -14.38 -4.64 -12.80
C THR A 206 -13.04 -4.10 -12.33
N VAL A 207 -12.23 -4.92 -11.64
CA VAL A 207 -10.90 -4.51 -11.16
C VAL A 207 -9.95 -4.24 -12.33
N ILE A 208 -9.95 -5.11 -13.34
CA ILE A 208 -9.11 -4.94 -14.53
C ILE A 208 -9.50 -3.65 -15.29
N ALA A 209 -10.80 -3.40 -15.46
CA ALA A 209 -11.29 -2.18 -16.10
C ALA A 209 -10.90 -0.93 -15.32
N ALA A 210 -11.05 -0.93 -13.99
CA ALA A 210 -10.61 0.16 -13.13
C ALA A 210 -9.10 0.44 -13.28
N GLN A 211 -8.28 -0.61 -13.33
CA GLN A 211 -6.84 -0.49 -13.54
C GLN A 211 -6.50 0.10 -14.92
N ILE A 212 -7.18 -0.35 -15.97
CA ILE A 212 -6.99 0.18 -17.33
C ILE A 212 -7.35 1.67 -17.39
N ILE A 213 -8.49 2.06 -16.82
CA ILE A 213 -8.92 3.46 -16.76
C ILE A 213 -7.89 4.31 -16.01
N PHE A 214 -7.41 3.83 -14.86
CA PHE A 214 -6.37 4.53 -14.11
C PHE A 214 -5.09 4.72 -14.93
N TRP A 215 -4.65 3.69 -15.64
CA TRP A 215 -3.48 3.76 -16.49
C TRP A 215 -3.66 4.77 -17.64
N LEU A 216 -4.81 4.77 -18.31
CA LEU A 216 -5.15 5.74 -19.35
C LEU A 216 -5.18 7.19 -18.81
N ALA A 217 -5.73 7.39 -17.62
CA ALA A 217 -5.73 8.71 -16.96
C ALA A 217 -4.30 9.18 -16.61
N SER A 218 -3.45 8.28 -16.10
CA SER A 218 -2.07 8.65 -15.74
C SER A 218 -1.20 9.03 -16.95
N THR A 219 -1.40 8.34 -18.08
CA THR A 219 -0.62 8.57 -19.30
C THR A 219 -1.02 9.85 -20.01
N THR A 220 -2.32 10.20 -20.00
CA THR A 220 -2.82 11.47 -20.55
C THR A 220 -2.35 12.67 -19.73
N LEU A 221 -2.37 12.58 -18.40
CA LEU A 221 -1.84 13.62 -17.50
C LEU A 221 -0.34 13.89 -17.69
N HIS A 222 0.46 12.87 -18.02
CA HIS A 222 1.89 13.06 -18.31
C HIS A 222 2.14 13.73 -19.65
N ARG A 223 1.32 13.45 -20.68
CA ARG A 223 1.44 14.13 -21.98
C ARG A 223 1.07 15.61 -21.90
N GLY A 224 0.04 15.97 -21.11
CA GLY A 224 -0.38 17.37 -20.93
C GLY A 224 0.60 18.26 -20.14
N LYS A 225 1.62 17.69 -19.49
CA LYS A 225 2.69 18.46 -18.81
C LYS A 225 3.93 18.69 -19.69
N LEU A 226 3.98 18.05 -20.86
CA LEU A 226 5.09 18.16 -21.83
C LEU A 226 4.70 18.99 -23.07
N ALA A 227 3.45 19.41 -23.17
CA ALA A 227 2.93 20.36 -24.15
C ALA A 227 2.79 21.74 -23.50
#